data_AF-A0A8J5RN28-F1
#
_entry.id   AF-A0A8J5RN28-F1
#
_cell.length_a   1.000
_cell.length_b   1.000
_cell.length_c   1.000
_cell.angle_alpha   90.00
_cell.angle_beta   90.00
_cell.angle_gamma   90.00
#
_symmetry.space_group_name_H-M   'P 1'
#
loop_
_entity.id
_entity.type
_entity.pdbx_description
1 polymer ?
#
loop_
_entity_poly.entity_id
_entity_poly.type
_entity_poly.pdbx_seq_one_letter_code
_entity_poly.pdbx_strand_id
1 'polypeptide(L)'
;MKDQAVAPIFSLVAPKLQFKGANKGGIPVSRDPAALLAKYSDPLVYTGPIRVRTGHEILRISSYLLRNLKKVTIPFMVLHGTAEWLTDPLAS
;
A
#
# COMPACT_ATOMS: atom_id res chain seq x y z
N MET A 1 8.76 0.92 14.96
CA MET A 1 10.13 0.87 14.40
C MET A 1 10.84 -0.47 14.65
N LYS A 2 10.16 -1.52 15.14
CA LYS A 2 10.77 -2.87 15.31
C LYS A 2 10.40 -3.83 14.15
N ASP A 3 9.38 -3.50 13.37
CA ASP A 3 8.75 -4.42 12.41
C ASP A 3 9.50 -4.55 11.06
N GLN A 4 10.52 -3.72 10.84
CA GLN A 4 11.36 -3.79 9.63
C GLN A 4 12.47 -4.84 9.68
N ALA A 5 12.81 -5.38 10.86
CA ALA A 5 14.04 -6.15 11.02
C ALA A 5 14.13 -7.40 10.13
N VAL A 6 12.99 -7.99 9.76
CA VAL A 6 12.95 -9.25 8.99
C VAL A 6 12.48 -9.12 7.55
N ALA A 7 11.78 -8.04 7.19
CA ALA A 7 11.26 -7.84 5.83
C ALA A 7 12.35 -7.92 4.73
N PRO A 8 13.57 -7.38 4.89
CA PRO A 8 14.64 -7.52 3.91
C PRO A 8 15.06 -8.98 3.68
N ILE A 9 15.09 -9.80 4.74
CA ILE A 9 15.51 -11.21 4.67
C ILE A 9 14.48 -12.01 3.86
N PHE A 10 13.19 -11.87 4.20
CA PHE A 10 12.11 -12.54 3.46
C PHE A 10 12.01 -12.05 2.00
N SER A 11 12.25 -10.76 1.78
CA SER A 11 12.33 -10.16 0.44
C SER A 11 13.43 -10.76 -0.42
N LEU A 12 14.56 -11.15 0.18
CA LEU A 12 15.66 -11.79 -0.54
C LEU A 12 15.39 -13.28 -0.79
N VAL A 13 14.95 -14.01 0.24
CA VAL A 13 14.83 -15.48 0.20
C VAL A 13 13.55 -15.95 -0.48
N ALA A 14 12.43 -15.26 -0.28
CA ALA A 14 11.11 -15.67 -0.79
C ALA A 14 10.32 -14.49 -1.41
N PRO A 15 10.88 -13.76 -2.40
CA PRO A 15 10.30 -12.52 -2.93
C PRO A 15 8.90 -12.69 -3.54
N LYS A 16 8.61 -13.88 -4.09
CA LYS A 16 7.35 -14.20 -4.78
C LYS A 16 6.26 -14.72 -3.84
N LEU A 17 6.58 -15.04 -2.59
CA LEU A 17 5.60 -15.48 -1.61
C LEU A 17 4.54 -14.40 -1.40
N GLN A 18 3.29 -14.82 -1.23
CA GLN A 18 2.12 -13.93 -1.17
C GLN A 18 1.47 -13.98 0.21
N PHE A 19 1.11 -12.80 0.75
CA PHE A 19 0.34 -12.71 1.99
C PHE A 19 -1.16 -12.85 1.70
N LYS A 20 -1.75 -14.00 2.03
CA LYS A 20 -3.17 -14.33 1.79
C LYS A 20 -4.19 -13.51 2.61
N GLY A 21 -3.77 -12.46 3.32
CA GLY A 21 -4.62 -11.67 4.22
C GLY A 21 -5.24 -10.41 3.60
N ALA A 22 -4.69 -9.88 2.51
CA ALA A 22 -5.03 -8.54 2.05
C ALA A 22 -6.23 -8.46 1.08
N ASN A 23 -6.80 -9.58 0.64
CA ASN A 23 -7.92 -9.54 -0.31
C ASN A 23 -8.92 -10.67 -0.09
N LYS A 24 -9.69 -10.60 0.98
CA LYS A 24 -10.91 -11.40 1.13
C LYS A 24 -12.10 -10.51 0.79
N GLY A 25 -12.59 -10.60 -0.46
CA GLY A 25 -13.87 -10.01 -0.85
C GLY A 25 -13.86 -8.66 -1.60
N GLY A 26 -12.70 -8.19 -2.08
CA GLY A 26 -12.58 -6.88 -2.72
C GLY A 26 -12.68 -5.76 -1.68
N ILE A 27 -11.52 -5.21 -1.28
CA ILE A 27 -11.50 -4.09 -0.34
C ILE A 27 -12.34 -2.95 -0.94
N PRO A 28 -13.31 -2.37 -0.21
CA PRO A 28 -14.08 -1.24 -0.69
C PRO A 28 -13.17 -0.01 -0.77
N VAL A 29 -12.50 0.16 -1.90
CA VAL A 29 -11.60 1.29 -2.18
C VAL A 29 -12.34 2.55 -2.62
N SER A 30 -13.63 2.42 -2.89
CA SER A 30 -14.53 3.50 -3.27
C SER A 30 -15.92 3.19 -2.73
N ARG A 31 -16.71 4.24 -2.48
CA ARG A 31 -18.14 4.14 -2.16
C ARG A 31 -19.00 4.04 -3.43
N ASP A 32 -18.45 4.41 -4.59
CA ASP A 32 -19.15 4.36 -5.86
C ASP A 32 -19.11 2.94 -6.46
N PRO A 33 -20.28 2.27 -6.64
CA PRO A 33 -20.36 0.94 -7.24
C PRO A 33 -19.80 0.89 -8.66
N ALA A 34 -19.95 1.96 -9.46
CA ALA A 34 -19.45 1.99 -10.83
C ALA A 34 -17.92 1.98 -10.86
N ALA A 35 -17.29 2.78 -9.99
CA ALA A 35 -15.83 2.78 -9.82
C ALA A 35 -15.29 1.41 -9.34
N LEU A 36 -16.00 0.73 -8.43
CA LEU A 36 -15.61 -0.61 -7.99
C LEU A 36 -15.70 -1.63 -9.15
N LEU A 37 -16.78 -1.60 -9.93
CA LEU A 37 -16.95 -2.46 -11.10
C LEU A 37 -15.85 -2.21 -12.14
N ALA A 38 -15.56 -0.94 -12.44
CA ALA A 38 -14.51 -0.58 -13.39
C ALA A 38 -13.13 -1.12 -12.94
N LYS A 39 -12.80 -1.00 -11.66
CA LYS A 39 -11.53 -1.51 -11.11
C LYS A 39 -11.45 -3.04 -11.14
N TYR A 40 -12.49 -3.73 -10.67
CA TYR A 40 -12.42 -5.19 -10.44
C TYR A 40 -12.76 -6.02 -11.69
N SER A 41 -13.36 -5.43 -12.72
CA SER A 41 -13.61 -6.11 -13.99
C SER A 41 -12.48 -5.95 -15.01
N ASP A 42 -11.57 -4.99 -14.81
CA ASP A 42 -10.43 -4.75 -15.70
C ASP A 42 -9.37 -5.87 -15.58
N PRO A 43 -9.09 -6.63 -16.66
CA PRO A 43 -8.11 -7.72 -16.63
C PRO A 43 -6.65 -7.25 -16.44
N LEU A 44 -6.37 -5.96 -16.62
CA LEU A 44 -5.04 -5.38 -16.39
C LEU A 44 -4.81 -5.04 -14.91
N VAL A 45 -5.86 -5.02 -14.09
CA VAL A 45 -5.74 -4.73 -12.66
C VAL A 45 -5.34 -6.00 -11.91
N TYR A 46 -4.18 -5.95 -11.25
CA TYR A 46 -3.77 -7.02 -10.35
C TYR A 46 -4.62 -6.99 -9.07
N THR A 47 -5.47 -8.01 -8.90
CA THR A 47 -6.32 -8.22 -7.73
C THR A 47 -5.81 -9.34 -6.81
N GLY A 48 -4.62 -9.89 -7.08
CA GLY A 48 -4.03 -10.92 -6.24
C GLY A 48 -3.48 -10.38 -4.91
N PRO A 49 -3.12 -11.26 -3.97
CA PRO A 49 -2.47 -10.88 -2.73
C PRO A 49 -1.10 -10.20 -2.97
N ILE A 50 -0.72 -9.28 -2.08
CA ILE A 50 0.57 -8.58 -2.13
C ILE A 50 1.71 -9.58 -1.95
N ARG A 51 2.74 -9.48 -2.80
CA ARG A 51 3.97 -10.28 -2.69
C ARG A 51 4.90 -9.70 -1.63
N VAL A 52 5.69 -10.56 -0.99
CA VAL A 52 6.69 -10.19 0.02
C VAL A 52 7.61 -9.08 -0.48
N ARG A 53 8.13 -9.20 -1.71
CA ARG A 53 9.02 -8.16 -2.26
C ARG A 53 8.33 -6.80 -2.34
N THR A 54 7.10 -6.76 -2.82
CA THR A 54 6.31 -5.52 -2.92
C THR A 54 6.06 -4.91 -1.54
N GLY A 55 5.67 -5.72 -0.56
CA GLY A 55 5.48 -5.26 0.81
C GLY A 55 6.76 -4.68 1.41
N HIS A 56 7.90 -5.31 1.19
CA HIS A 56 9.20 -4.80 1.64
C HIS A 56 9.54 -3.44 1.01
N GLU A 57 9.32 -3.26 -0.29
CA GLU A 57 9.59 -1.98 -0.97
C GLU A 57 8.67 -0.87 -0.45
N ILE A 58 7.38 -1.16 -0.19
CA ILE A 58 6.44 -0.21 0.45
C ILE A 58 7.00 0.23 1.82
N LEU A 59 7.37 -0.72 2.68
CA LEU A 59 7.95 -0.40 3.99
C LEU A 59 9.23 0.43 3.87
N ARG A 60 10.10 0.09 2.89
CA ARG A 60 11.36 0.80 2.65
C ARG A 60 11.11 2.25 2.24
N ILE A 61 10.23 2.48 1.25
CA ILE A 61 9.98 3.83 0.76
C ILE A 61 9.21 4.67 1.77
N SER A 62 8.20 4.12 2.46
CA SER A 62 7.47 4.86 3.50
C SER A 62 8.39 5.33 4.61
N SER A 63 9.33 4.49 5.06
CA SER A 63 10.31 4.89 6.08
C SER A 63 11.39 5.84 5.59
N TYR A 64 11.73 5.77 4.30
CA TYR A 64 12.60 6.77 3.69
C TYR A 64 11.89 8.13 3.66
N LEU A 65 10.64 8.18 3.21
CA LEU A 65 9.83 9.40 3.15
C LEU A 65 9.63 10.02 4.53
N LEU A 66 9.21 9.24 5.54
CA LEU A 66 9.01 9.75 6.91
C LEU A 66 10.27 10.43 7.49
N ARG A 67 11.46 9.89 7.19
CA ARG A 67 12.74 10.47 7.66
C ARG A 67 13.20 11.69 6.84
N ASN A 68 12.71 11.83 5.62
CA ASN A 68 13.22 12.82 4.66
C ASN A 68 12.18 13.85 4.21
N LEU A 69 10.93 13.77 4.67
CA LEU A 69 9.83 14.64 4.19
C LEU A 69 10.15 16.13 4.34
N LYS A 70 10.88 16.50 5.39
CA LYS A 70 11.39 17.87 5.63
C LYS A 70 12.29 18.43 4.52
N LYS A 71 12.78 17.58 3.61
CA LYS A 71 13.61 17.98 2.45
C LYS A 71 12.77 18.37 1.23
N VAL A 72 11.46 18.11 1.25
CA VAL A 72 10.57 18.51 0.14
C VAL A 72 10.29 20.01 0.27
N THR A 73 10.72 20.78 -0.73
CA THR A 73 10.59 22.25 -0.75
C THR A 73 9.60 22.77 -1.79
N ILE A 74 9.17 21.91 -2.72
CA ILE A 74 8.15 22.28 -3.71
C ILE A 74 6.77 22.33 -3.03
N PRO A 75 5.90 23.29 -3.41
CA PRO A 75 4.52 23.29 -2.92
C PRO A 75 3.77 22.02 -3.34
N PHE A 76 3.00 21.43 -2.44
CA PHE A 76 2.12 20.31 -2.73
C PHE A 76 0.83 20.37 -1.90
N MET A 77 -0.21 19.69 -2.38
CA MET A 77 -1.50 19.53 -1.72
C MET A 77 -1.70 18.06 -1.37
N VAL A 78 -2.14 17.79 -0.13
CA VAL A 78 -2.49 16.44 0.34
C VAL A 78 -4.00 16.31 0.36
N LEU A 79 -4.52 15.24 -0.26
CA LEU A 79 -5.93 14.88 -0.24
C LEU A 79 -6.07 13.51 0.40
N HIS A 80 -6.84 13.42 1.49
CA HIS A 80 -7.06 12.16 2.21
C HIS A 80 -8.53 12.03 2.62
N GLY A 81 -9.13 10.87 2.38
CA GLY A 81 -10.52 10.61 2.74
C GLY A 81 -10.69 10.38 4.24
N THR A 82 -11.64 11.06 4.89
CA THR A 82 -11.87 10.91 6.34
C THR A 82 -12.32 9.50 6.76
N ALA A 83 -12.83 8.71 5.82
CA ALA A 83 -13.27 7.33 6.02
C ALA A 83 -12.38 6.31 5.27
N GLU A 84 -11.12 6.66 4.99
CA GLU A 84 -10.15 5.79 4.33
C GLU A 84 -9.83 4.56 5.20
N TRP A 85 -9.96 3.36 4.64
CA TRP A 85 -9.66 2.10 5.33
C TRP A 85 -8.26 1.54 5.03
N LEU A 86 -7.63 1.98 3.93
CA LEU A 86 -6.34 1.46 3.49
C LEU A 86 -5.16 2.19 4.12
N THR A 87 -5.30 3.50 4.33
CA THR A 87 -4.27 4.36 4.93
C THR A 87 -4.89 5.26 5.99
N ASP A 88 -4.19 5.40 7.12
CA ASP A 88 -4.67 6.20 8.26
C ASP A 88 -4.78 7.70 7.90
N PRO A 89 -5.97 8.32 8.03
CA PRO A 89 -6.14 9.76 7.77
C PRO A 89 -5.35 10.66 8.72
N LEU A 90 -4.92 10.18 9.88
CA LEU A 90 -4.08 10.95 10.81
C LEU A 90 -2.61 11.03 10.37
N ALA A 91 -2.23 10.32 9.31
CA ALA A 91 -0.87 10.32 8.77
C ALA A 91 -0.62 11.39 7.68
N SER A 92 -1.63 12.23 7.38
CA SER A 92 -1.55 13.33 6.41
C SER A 92 -0.82 14.56 6.93
#